data_AF-S5U010-F1
#
_entry.id   AF-S5U010-F1
#
_cell.length_a   1.000
_cell.length_b   1.000
_cell.length_c   1.000
_cell.angle_alpha   90.00
_cell.angle_beta   90.00
_cell.angle_gamma   90.00
#
_symmetry.space_group_name_H-M   'P 1'
#
loop_
_entity.id
_entity.type
_entity.pdbx_description
1 polymer ?
#
loop_
_entity_poly.entity_id
_entity_poly.type
_entity_poly.pdbx_seq_one_letter_code
_entity_poly.pdbx_strand_id
1 'polypeptide(L)'
;MSTGELHKPVLLDEAIEGLIRQTDGVYIDGTFGRGGHSGSILQVLSPQGRLLAIDKDMDAVNSPQAQALLKDERFELAHSSFAQMEQLAQERHWDGAVDGILLDLGVSSPQLDVAERGFSFMKDGPLDMRMDSTQGESAAQWLSHVEEGELVKVLRVYGEEKFARKIAAEIVLQRKETAIETTAQLAALIANVVKRREPGKHPATRSFQAIRIKINKELDDLEQALASSLSMLKQGGRLAVISFHSLEDRIVKRFIREQSRGEIVPRHLPMPLDAKKPVLKVVGKAIKASANEVAGNVRSRSAVLRIAEKL
;
A
#
# COMPACT_ATOMS: atom_id res chain seq x y z
N MET A 1 29.01 -8.32 -16.80
CA MET A 1 27.91 -7.33 -16.76
C MET A 1 26.63 -8.12 -16.54
N SER A 2 26.16 -8.19 -15.30
CA SER A 2 24.88 -8.83 -14.99
C SER A 2 23.78 -7.93 -15.54
N THR A 3 23.09 -8.39 -16.58
CA THR A 3 21.78 -7.89 -16.94
C THR A 3 20.88 -8.14 -15.74
N GLY A 4 20.69 -7.12 -14.91
CA GLY A 4 19.82 -7.22 -13.74
C GLY A 4 18.44 -7.66 -14.20
N GLU A 5 17.99 -8.83 -13.74
CA GLU A 5 16.60 -9.22 -13.88
C GLU A 5 15.75 -8.10 -13.30
N LEU A 6 15.09 -7.34 -14.16
CA LEU A 6 14.10 -6.37 -13.75
C LEU A 6 13.06 -7.12 -12.92
N HIS A 7 12.96 -6.75 -11.65
CA HIS A 7 12.02 -7.31 -10.69
C HIS A 7 10.62 -7.20 -11.28
N LYS A 8 10.02 -8.32 -11.72
CA LYS A 8 8.65 -8.32 -12.25
C LYS A 8 7.71 -7.86 -11.12
N PRO A 9 6.80 -6.90 -11.38
CA PRO A 9 5.80 -6.51 -10.40
C PRO A 9 4.97 -7.70 -9.95
N VAL A 10 4.52 -7.65 -8.71
CA VAL A 10 3.79 -8.74 -8.08
C VAL A 10 2.39 -8.83 -8.67
N LEU A 11 1.96 -10.05 -9.00
CA LEU A 11 0.66 -10.32 -9.61
C LEU A 11 0.37 -9.45 -10.84
N LEU A 12 1.41 -9.12 -11.62
CA LEU A 12 1.31 -8.18 -12.73
C LEU A 12 0.22 -8.59 -13.72
N ASP A 13 0.31 -9.81 -14.25
CA ASP A 13 -0.55 -10.26 -15.34
C ASP A 13 -2.00 -10.32 -14.84
N GLU A 14 -2.23 -10.88 -13.65
CA GLU A 14 -3.55 -10.97 -13.03
C GLU A 14 -4.15 -9.60 -12.69
N ALA A 15 -3.32 -8.64 -12.28
CA ALA A 15 -3.77 -7.27 -12.01
C ALA A 15 -4.21 -6.57 -13.31
N ILE A 16 -3.42 -6.67 -14.38
CA ILE A 16 -3.74 -6.04 -15.67
C ILE A 16 -4.99 -6.66 -16.29
N GLU A 17 -5.08 -8.01 -16.34
CA GLU A 17 -6.25 -8.72 -16.85
C GLU A 17 -7.52 -8.42 -16.04
N GLY A 18 -7.37 -8.27 -14.72
CA GLY A 18 -8.47 -7.94 -13.82
C GLY A 18 -8.96 -6.49 -13.92
N LEU A 19 -8.04 -5.57 -14.24
CA LEU A 19 -8.26 -4.12 -14.24
C LEU A 19 -8.78 -3.62 -15.60
N ILE A 20 -8.13 -3.98 -16.70
CA ILE A 20 -8.38 -3.36 -18.00
C ILE A 20 -9.54 -4.05 -18.71
N ARG A 21 -10.62 -3.30 -18.93
CA ARG A 21 -11.80 -3.74 -19.69
C ARG A 21 -12.00 -2.97 -20.98
N GLN A 22 -11.42 -1.78 -21.07
CA GLN A 22 -11.54 -0.86 -22.20
C GLN A 22 -10.18 -0.19 -22.44
N THR A 23 -9.60 -0.34 -23.61
CA THR A 23 -8.25 0.19 -23.91
C THR A 23 -8.22 1.71 -24.08
N ASP A 24 -9.38 2.31 -24.36
CA ASP A 24 -9.56 3.77 -24.54
C ASP A 24 -9.90 4.47 -23.21
N GLY A 25 -9.88 3.72 -22.10
CA GLY A 25 -10.34 4.18 -20.79
C GLY A 25 -9.35 5.05 -20.01
N VAL A 26 -9.83 5.56 -18.88
CA VAL A 26 -9.05 6.34 -17.92
C VAL A 26 -8.69 5.48 -16.72
N TYR A 27 -7.40 5.37 -16.44
CA TYR A 27 -6.88 4.52 -15.37
C TYR A 27 -6.06 5.32 -14.36
N ILE A 28 -6.09 4.85 -13.11
CA ILE A 28 -5.25 5.38 -12.04
C ILE A 28 -4.41 4.24 -11.47
N ASP A 29 -3.10 4.43 -11.42
CA ASP A 29 -2.16 3.63 -10.64
C ASP A 29 -1.78 4.42 -9.39
N GLY A 30 -2.38 4.12 -8.25
CA GLY A 30 -2.17 4.88 -7.02
C GLY A 30 -0.82 4.63 -6.34
N THR A 31 0.00 3.72 -6.86
CA THR A 31 1.23 3.26 -6.20
C THR A 31 2.30 2.98 -7.25
N PHE A 32 2.69 4.02 -7.98
CA PHE A 32 3.59 3.93 -9.14
C PHE A 32 4.84 3.07 -8.87
N GLY A 33 5.52 3.30 -7.74
CA GLY A 33 6.71 2.60 -7.29
C GLY A 33 7.88 2.74 -8.27
N ARG A 34 7.99 1.79 -9.20
CA ARG A 34 8.99 1.81 -10.29
C ARG A 34 8.37 1.68 -11.68
N GLY A 35 7.07 1.97 -11.79
CA GLY A 35 6.34 2.05 -13.05
C GLY A 35 6.12 0.70 -13.73
N GLY A 36 6.24 -0.41 -13.00
CA GLY A 36 6.08 -1.73 -13.57
C GLY A 36 4.63 -2.01 -14.01
N HIS A 37 3.65 -1.82 -13.11
CA HIS A 37 2.23 -1.91 -13.48
C HIS A 37 1.84 -0.80 -14.44
N SER A 38 2.19 0.46 -14.16
CA SER A 38 1.94 1.60 -15.07
C SER A 38 2.44 1.34 -16.51
N GLY A 39 3.66 0.81 -16.67
CA GLY A 39 4.22 0.48 -17.97
C GLY A 39 3.43 -0.62 -18.69
N SER A 40 3.00 -1.65 -17.95
CA SER A 40 2.14 -2.70 -18.52
C SER A 40 0.73 -2.22 -18.85
N ILE A 41 0.17 -1.28 -18.07
CA ILE A 41 -1.10 -0.63 -18.41
C ILE A 41 -0.95 0.11 -19.76
N LEU A 42 0.06 0.98 -19.89
CA LEU A 42 0.30 1.76 -21.11
C LEU A 42 0.53 0.91 -22.36
N GLN A 43 1.14 -0.28 -22.22
CA GLN A 43 1.31 -1.22 -23.34
C GLN A 43 -0.01 -1.75 -23.88
N VAL A 44 -1.06 -1.81 -23.05
CA VAL A 44 -2.38 -2.33 -23.41
C VAL A 44 -3.33 -1.20 -23.82
N LEU A 45 -3.15 0.02 -23.29
CA LEU A 45 -3.97 1.17 -23.66
C LEU A 45 -3.84 1.51 -25.15
N SER A 46 -4.90 2.04 -25.72
CA SER A 46 -4.90 2.64 -27.05
C SER A 46 -4.31 4.07 -27.01
N PRO A 47 -4.17 4.75 -28.15
CA PRO A 47 -3.81 6.17 -28.18
C PRO A 47 -4.81 7.10 -27.45
N GLN A 48 -6.07 6.66 -27.26
CA GLN A 48 -7.11 7.42 -26.58
C GLN A 48 -7.10 7.20 -25.06
N GLY A 49 -6.51 6.11 -24.58
CA GLY A 49 -6.42 5.82 -23.16
C GLY A 49 -5.63 6.87 -22.38
N ARG A 50 -5.88 6.94 -21.07
CA ARG A 50 -5.16 7.83 -20.14
C ARG A 50 -4.76 7.06 -18.90
N LEU A 51 -3.58 7.36 -18.37
CA LEU A 51 -3.09 6.82 -17.12
C LEU A 51 -2.53 7.93 -16.25
N LEU A 52 -3.09 8.10 -15.06
CA LEU A 52 -2.47 8.87 -13.98
C LEU A 52 -1.84 7.91 -12.98
N ALA A 53 -0.53 8.02 -12.82
CA ALA A 53 0.18 7.38 -11.73
C ALA A 53 0.40 8.35 -10.55
N ILE A 54 0.41 7.81 -9.34
CA ILE A 54 0.59 8.56 -8.10
C ILE A 54 1.66 7.88 -7.25
N ASP A 55 2.57 8.65 -6.67
CA ASP A 55 3.47 8.15 -5.64
C ASP A 55 3.82 9.26 -4.63
N LYS A 56 3.98 8.86 -3.37
CA LYS A 56 4.47 9.71 -2.29
C LYS A 56 5.99 9.84 -2.29
N ASP A 57 6.68 8.91 -2.94
CA ASP A 57 8.13 8.82 -2.89
C ASP A 57 8.75 9.60 -4.04
N MET A 58 9.47 10.66 -3.71
CA MET A 58 10.19 11.46 -4.69
C MET A 58 11.25 10.64 -5.45
N ASP A 59 11.79 9.57 -4.86
CA ASP A 59 12.70 8.65 -5.56
C ASP A 59 11.97 7.82 -6.64
N ALA A 60 10.67 7.58 -6.47
CA ALA A 60 9.83 6.97 -7.50
C ALA A 60 9.55 7.96 -8.63
N VAL A 61 9.17 9.19 -8.27
CA VAL A 61 8.86 10.27 -9.22
C VAL A 61 10.08 10.66 -10.07
N ASN A 62 11.26 10.71 -9.47
CA ASN A 62 12.51 11.05 -10.17
C ASN A 62 13.21 9.83 -10.78
N SER A 63 12.62 8.65 -10.72
CA SER A 63 13.25 7.43 -11.22
C SER A 63 13.44 7.47 -12.76
N PRO A 64 14.48 6.80 -13.31
CA PRO A 64 14.63 6.67 -14.75
C PRO A 64 13.40 6.07 -15.46
N GLN A 65 12.67 5.19 -14.77
CA GLN A 65 11.43 4.59 -15.25
C GLN A 65 10.32 5.65 -15.39
N ALA A 66 10.15 6.53 -14.41
CA ALA A 66 9.23 7.66 -14.51
C ALA A 66 9.61 8.56 -15.69
N GLN A 67 10.88 8.93 -15.82
CA GLN A 67 11.36 9.77 -16.93
C GLN A 67 11.16 9.12 -18.31
N ALA A 68 11.18 7.80 -18.39
CA ALA A 68 10.89 7.08 -19.62
C ALA A 68 9.38 7.10 -19.94
N LEU A 69 8.52 6.85 -18.96
CA LEU A 69 7.06 6.81 -19.14
C LEU A 69 6.45 8.20 -19.39
N LEU A 70 7.03 9.26 -18.81
CA LEU A 70 6.62 10.65 -19.04
C LEU A 70 6.77 11.13 -20.50
N LYS A 71 7.40 10.33 -21.37
CA LYS A 71 7.45 10.59 -22.82
C LYS A 71 6.19 10.16 -23.54
N ASP A 72 5.34 9.34 -22.92
CA ASP A 72 4.06 8.91 -23.47
C ASP A 72 2.99 9.97 -23.15
N GLU A 73 2.36 10.54 -24.17
CA GLU A 73 1.35 11.60 -24.02
C GLU A 73 0.11 11.17 -23.23
N ARG A 74 -0.09 9.86 -23.05
CA ARG A 74 -1.20 9.29 -22.28
C ARG A 74 -0.92 9.22 -20.79
N PHE A 75 0.34 9.42 -20.38
CA PHE A 75 0.82 9.18 -19.04
C PHE A 75 1.06 10.48 -18.28
N GLU A 76 0.57 10.53 -17.04
CA GLU A 76 0.86 11.57 -16.09
C GLU A 76 1.34 10.94 -14.77
N LEU A 77 2.22 11.64 -14.05
CA LEU A 77 2.72 11.22 -12.75
C LEU A 77 2.60 12.35 -11.74
N ALA A 78 1.92 12.08 -10.62
CA ALA A 78 1.74 13.03 -9.53
C ALA A 78 2.54 12.61 -8.29
N HIS A 79 3.33 13.54 -7.74
CA HIS A 79 3.91 13.39 -6.41
C HIS A 79 2.83 13.72 -5.36
N SER A 80 2.16 12.69 -4.84
CA SER A 80 1.06 12.84 -3.88
C SER A 80 0.74 11.53 -3.15
N SER A 81 -0.12 11.59 -2.14
CA SER A 81 -0.75 10.38 -1.62
C SER A 81 -1.84 9.87 -2.56
N PHE A 82 -1.97 8.56 -2.71
CA PHE A 82 -3.18 7.98 -3.30
C PHE A 82 -4.44 8.31 -2.49
N ALA A 83 -4.33 8.71 -1.22
CA ALA A 83 -5.46 9.25 -0.46
C ALA A 83 -6.02 10.56 -1.06
N GLN A 84 -5.25 11.26 -1.89
CA GLN A 84 -5.64 12.48 -2.60
C GLN A 84 -6.04 12.22 -4.06
N MET A 85 -6.18 10.94 -4.47
CA MET A 85 -6.47 10.60 -5.87
C MET A 85 -7.81 11.15 -6.38
N GLU A 86 -8.79 11.35 -5.49
CA GLU A 86 -10.08 11.97 -5.86
C GLU A 86 -9.90 13.42 -6.31
N GLN A 87 -9.13 14.21 -5.54
CA GLN A 87 -8.81 15.58 -5.91
C GLN A 87 -8.04 15.63 -7.25
N LEU A 88 -7.05 14.75 -7.43
CA LEU A 88 -6.29 14.68 -8.67
C LEU A 88 -7.15 14.28 -9.87
N ALA A 89 -8.15 13.41 -9.67
CA ALA A 89 -9.12 13.08 -10.70
C ALA A 89 -10.06 14.25 -11.01
N GLN A 90 -10.51 14.99 -9.99
CA GLN A 90 -11.35 16.20 -10.13
C GLN A 90 -10.68 17.28 -10.95
N GLU A 91 -9.40 17.54 -10.69
CA GLU A 91 -8.57 18.49 -11.44
C GLU A 91 -8.49 18.16 -12.94
N ARG A 92 -8.73 16.89 -13.31
CA ARG A 92 -8.75 16.36 -14.68
C ARG A 92 -10.16 16.15 -15.22
N HIS A 93 -11.19 16.50 -14.44
CA HIS A 93 -12.60 16.25 -14.75
C HIS A 93 -12.92 14.76 -14.96
N TRP A 94 -12.29 13.88 -14.17
CA TRP A 94 -12.48 12.42 -14.24
C TRP A 94 -13.49 11.88 -13.20
N ASP A 95 -14.24 12.74 -12.54
CA ASP A 95 -15.29 12.36 -11.60
C ASP A 95 -16.30 11.40 -12.24
N GLY A 96 -16.44 10.21 -11.65
CA GLY A 96 -17.30 9.15 -12.18
C GLY A 96 -16.93 8.66 -13.58
N ALA A 97 -15.73 8.96 -14.07
CA ALA A 97 -15.26 8.62 -15.41
C ALA A 97 -14.10 7.61 -15.42
N VAL A 98 -13.55 7.24 -14.26
CA VAL A 98 -12.41 6.33 -14.16
C VAL A 98 -12.83 4.89 -14.48
N ASP A 99 -12.16 4.27 -15.45
CA ASP A 99 -12.32 2.88 -15.88
C ASP A 99 -11.67 1.88 -14.93
N GLY A 100 -10.56 2.26 -14.31
CA GLY A 100 -9.86 1.37 -13.39
C GLY A 100 -8.95 2.09 -12.41
N ILE A 101 -8.92 1.61 -11.17
CA ILE A 101 -7.99 2.03 -10.12
C ILE A 101 -7.19 0.81 -9.65
N LEU A 102 -5.87 0.91 -9.71
CA LEU A 102 -4.92 -0.06 -9.17
C LEU A 102 -4.24 0.50 -7.93
N LEU A 103 -4.16 -0.30 -6.86
CA LEU A 103 -3.38 -0.02 -5.65
C LEU A 103 -2.50 -1.25 -5.32
N ASP A 104 -1.20 -1.14 -5.53
CA ASP A 104 -0.16 -2.09 -5.13
C ASP A 104 0.48 -1.63 -3.80
N LEU A 105 -0.07 -2.10 -2.68
CA LEU A 105 0.22 -1.54 -1.37
C LEU A 105 1.61 -1.94 -0.85
N GLY A 106 2.06 -1.27 0.21
CA GLY A 106 3.31 -1.62 0.89
C GLY A 106 4.50 -0.81 0.40
N VAL A 107 5.68 -1.44 0.39
CA VAL A 107 6.96 -0.76 0.17
C VAL A 107 7.60 -1.19 -1.13
N SER A 108 8.18 -0.23 -1.84
CA SER A 108 8.94 -0.50 -3.05
C SER A 108 10.28 -1.19 -2.73
N SER A 109 10.84 -1.91 -3.71
CA SER A 109 12.15 -2.53 -3.56
C SER A 109 13.23 -1.55 -3.11
N PRO A 110 13.36 -0.35 -3.71
CA PRO A 110 14.40 0.59 -3.31
C PRO A 110 14.25 1.13 -1.89
N GLN A 111 13.02 1.28 -1.38
CA GLN A 111 12.79 1.66 0.02
C GLN A 111 13.39 0.63 1.00
N LEU A 112 13.35 -0.66 0.65
CA LEU A 112 13.93 -1.74 1.46
C LEU A 112 15.43 -1.94 1.21
N ASP A 113 15.87 -1.72 -0.02
CA ASP A 113 17.22 -2.07 -0.48
C ASP A 113 18.26 -0.96 -0.21
N VAL A 114 17.82 0.30 -0.16
CA VAL A 114 18.63 1.49 0.19
C VAL A 114 18.60 1.70 1.70
N ALA A 115 19.75 1.57 2.36
CA ALA A 115 19.84 1.57 3.82
C ALA A 115 19.46 2.94 4.41
N GLU A 116 19.80 4.01 3.69
CA GLU A 116 19.56 5.41 4.04
C GLU A 116 18.07 5.73 4.20
N ARG A 117 17.18 4.91 3.62
CA ARG A 117 15.72 5.07 3.75
C ARG A 117 15.17 4.53 5.07
N GLY A 118 15.92 3.70 5.79
CA GLY A 118 15.55 3.28 7.14
C GLY A 118 14.40 2.27 7.27
N PHE A 119 13.91 1.66 6.18
CA PHE A 119 12.81 0.70 6.23
C PHE A 119 13.23 -0.71 6.68
N SER A 120 14.52 -1.02 6.57
CA SER A 120 15.07 -2.34 6.85
C SER A 120 16.09 -2.29 7.98
N PHE A 121 16.10 -3.32 8.81
CA PHE A 121 17.14 -3.56 9.81
C PHE A 121 18.20 -4.57 9.33
N MET A 122 18.08 -5.07 8.09
CA MET A 122 19.08 -5.97 7.50
C MET A 122 20.33 -5.20 7.06
N LYS A 123 20.18 -3.91 6.75
CA LYS A 123 21.25 -2.96 6.49
C LYS A 123 21.04 -1.80 7.47
N ASP A 124 22.08 -1.45 8.21
CA ASP A 124 21.98 -0.34 9.15
C ASP A 124 21.92 1.00 8.40
N GLY A 125 21.11 1.91 8.92
CA GLY A 125 20.90 3.24 8.35
C GLY A 125 20.07 4.13 9.29
N PRO A 126 19.85 5.40 8.93
CA PRO A 126 19.03 6.30 9.73
C PRO A 126 17.63 5.73 9.94
N LEU A 127 17.09 5.90 11.13
CA LEU A 127 15.74 5.45 11.48
C LEU A 127 14.71 6.44 10.93
N ASP A 128 14.52 6.42 9.61
CA ASP A 128 13.61 7.34 8.90
C ASP A 128 12.23 6.74 8.66
N MET A 129 12.13 5.72 7.80
CA MET A 129 10.89 5.02 7.42
C MET A 129 9.83 5.86 6.69
N ARG A 130 10.09 7.13 6.33
CA ARG A 130 9.15 7.92 5.51
C ARG A 130 9.20 7.50 4.05
N MET A 131 8.02 7.24 3.48
CA MET A 131 7.83 7.06 2.05
C MET A 131 8.02 8.40 1.33
N ASP A 132 7.42 9.46 1.87
CA ASP A 132 7.67 10.85 1.46
C ASP A 132 8.68 11.50 2.41
N SER A 133 9.93 11.62 1.96
CA SER A 133 11.00 12.25 2.75
C SER A 133 10.93 13.78 2.79
N THR A 134 10.07 14.40 1.98
CA THR A 134 9.96 15.86 1.86
C THR A 134 9.13 16.48 2.98
N GLN A 135 8.33 15.69 3.68
CA GLN A 135 7.44 16.15 4.74
C GLN A 135 7.29 15.13 5.87
N GLY A 136 6.59 15.54 6.92
CA GLY A 136 6.30 14.69 8.06
C GLY A 136 7.51 14.41 8.96
N GLU A 137 7.25 13.60 9.98
CA GLU A 137 8.20 13.27 11.03
C GLU A 137 8.82 11.88 10.77
N SER A 138 10.13 11.74 10.98
CA SER A 138 10.83 10.47 10.84
C SER A 138 10.51 9.51 12.00
N ALA A 139 10.78 8.21 11.83
CA ALA A 139 10.60 7.23 12.89
C ALA A 139 11.43 7.56 14.13
N ALA A 140 12.68 8.01 13.97
CA ALA A 140 13.54 8.45 15.08
C ALA A 140 12.92 9.62 15.85
N GLN A 141 12.46 10.65 15.12
CA GLN A 141 11.85 11.85 15.70
C GLN A 141 10.56 11.48 16.45
N TRP A 142 9.68 10.70 15.84
CA TRP A 142 8.44 10.26 16.48
C TRP A 142 8.71 9.43 17.74
N LEU A 143 9.65 8.49 17.68
CA LEU A 143 10.03 7.68 18.84
C LEU A 143 10.68 8.50 19.96
N SER A 144 11.23 9.68 19.67
CA SER A 144 11.84 10.54 20.69
C SER A 144 10.82 11.15 21.66
N HIS A 145 9.57 11.37 21.22
CA HIS A 145 8.55 12.05 22.03
C HIS A 145 7.26 11.26 22.25
N VAL A 146 6.93 10.27 21.42
CA VAL A 146 5.66 9.52 21.53
C VAL A 146 5.40 9.01 22.95
N GLU A 147 4.18 9.15 23.44
CA GLU A 147 3.80 8.62 24.75
C GLU A 147 3.83 7.08 24.75
N GLU A 148 4.24 6.47 25.86
CA GLU A 148 4.37 5.01 25.96
C GLU A 148 3.06 4.30 25.58
N GLY A 149 1.91 4.82 26.05
CA GLY A 149 0.60 4.27 25.76
C GLY A 149 0.24 4.30 24.26
N GLU A 150 0.62 5.35 23.54
CA GLU A 150 0.42 5.43 22.10
C GLU A 150 1.33 4.43 21.37
N LEU A 151 2.60 4.35 21.76
CA LEU A 151 3.54 3.39 21.18
C LEU A 151 3.07 1.94 21.38
N VAL A 152 2.55 1.60 22.56
CA VAL A 152 1.91 0.29 22.81
C VAL A 152 0.74 0.05 21.86
N LYS A 153 -0.12 1.04 21.66
CA LYS A 153 -1.27 0.94 20.75
C LYS A 153 -0.79 0.68 19.32
N VAL A 154 0.18 1.45 18.82
CA VAL A 154 0.76 1.29 17.48
C VAL A 154 1.33 -0.12 17.29
N LEU A 155 2.23 -0.56 18.18
CA LEU A 155 2.86 -1.88 18.09
C LEU A 155 1.82 -3.02 18.13
N ARG A 156 0.80 -2.87 18.98
CA ARG A 156 -0.24 -3.91 19.14
C ARG A 156 -1.21 -3.96 17.96
N VAL A 157 -1.66 -2.81 17.47
CA VAL A 157 -2.69 -2.73 16.42
C VAL A 157 -2.07 -2.93 15.04
N TYR A 158 -0.97 -2.25 14.74
CA TYR A 158 -0.35 -2.27 13.41
C TYR A 158 0.71 -3.37 13.26
N GLY A 159 1.36 -3.79 14.35
CA GLY A 159 2.33 -4.89 14.31
C GLY A 159 1.76 -6.26 14.69
N GLU A 160 0.53 -6.30 15.23
CA GLU A 160 0.00 -7.46 15.95
C GLU A 160 1.04 -7.99 16.98
N GLU A 161 1.80 -7.08 17.63
CA GLU A 161 2.96 -7.41 18.48
C GLU A 161 2.52 -7.81 19.90
N LYS A 162 2.91 -9.02 20.32
CA LYS A 162 2.56 -9.59 21.63
C LYS A 162 3.35 -8.95 22.77
N PHE A 163 4.58 -8.51 22.48
CA PHE A 163 5.48 -7.87 23.44
C PHE A 163 5.35 -6.34 23.44
N ALA A 164 4.30 -5.78 22.82
CA ALA A 164 4.11 -4.34 22.61
C ALA A 164 4.39 -3.49 23.86
N ARG A 165 3.85 -3.87 25.03
CA ARG A 165 4.10 -3.15 26.30
C ARG A 165 5.57 -3.13 26.69
N LYS A 166 6.25 -4.27 26.59
CA LYS A 166 7.66 -4.37 27.00
C LYS A 166 8.57 -3.63 26.03
N ILE A 167 8.28 -3.73 24.74
CA ILE A 167 9.04 -3.02 23.70
C ILE A 167 8.88 -1.52 23.87
N ALA A 168 7.65 -1.04 24.08
CA ALA A 168 7.39 0.39 24.30
C ALA A 168 8.09 0.92 25.56
N ALA A 169 7.98 0.20 26.68
CA ALA A 169 8.67 0.57 27.91
C ALA A 169 10.20 0.66 27.74
N GLU A 170 10.79 -0.32 27.04
CA GLU A 170 12.24 -0.33 26.77
C GLU A 170 12.66 0.83 25.85
N ILE A 171 11.88 1.14 24.81
CA ILE A 171 12.14 2.29 23.93
C ILE A 171 12.09 3.61 24.72
N VAL A 172 11.07 3.77 25.57
CA VAL A 172 10.88 4.98 26.39
C VAL A 172 11.95 5.10 27.46
N LEU A 173 12.46 3.99 27.99
CA LEU A 173 13.60 3.98 28.89
C LEU A 173 14.88 4.37 28.14
N GLN A 174 15.19 3.68 27.05
CA GLN A 174 16.39 3.91 26.25
C GLN A 174 16.52 5.36 25.79
N ARG A 175 15.43 5.95 25.26
CA ARG A 175 15.47 7.32 24.73
C ARG A 175 15.76 8.41 25.79
N LYS A 176 15.59 8.10 27.08
CA LYS A 176 15.97 9.02 28.18
C LYS A 176 17.48 9.06 28.40
N GLU A 177 18.18 7.99 28.05
CA GLU A 177 19.62 7.86 28.21
C GLU A 177 20.35 8.22 26.92
N THR A 178 19.94 7.61 25.80
CA THR A 178 20.57 7.78 24.49
C THR A 178 19.50 7.74 23.39
N ALA A 179 19.57 8.68 22.45
CA ALA A 179 18.69 8.71 21.30
C ALA A 179 18.78 7.42 20.46
N ILE A 180 17.64 7.01 19.88
CA ILE A 180 17.56 5.87 18.96
C ILE A 180 17.53 6.45 17.55
N GLU A 181 18.67 6.41 16.88
CA GLU A 181 18.90 7.10 15.61
C GLU A 181 19.02 6.16 14.42
N THR A 182 19.32 4.87 14.65
CA THR A 182 19.54 3.89 13.57
C THR A 182 18.62 2.68 13.64
N THR A 183 18.42 2.05 12.48
CA THR A 183 17.62 0.82 12.38
C THR A 183 18.25 -0.33 13.16
N ALA A 184 19.58 -0.47 13.20
CA ALA A 184 20.24 -1.49 14.00
C ALA A 184 20.04 -1.30 15.51
N GLN A 185 20.10 -0.05 16.01
CA GLN A 185 19.85 0.25 17.42
C GLN A 185 18.45 -0.18 17.84
N LEU A 186 17.43 0.23 17.08
CA LEU A 186 16.04 -0.15 17.36
C LEU A 186 15.86 -1.67 17.27
N ALA A 187 16.42 -2.31 16.25
CA ALA A 187 16.29 -3.75 16.06
C ALA A 187 16.96 -4.55 17.20
N ALA A 188 18.13 -4.12 17.67
CA ALA A 188 18.83 -4.74 18.79
C ALA A 188 18.04 -4.60 20.11
N LEU A 189 17.49 -3.41 20.37
CA LEU A 189 16.63 -3.15 21.54
C LEU A 189 15.43 -4.11 21.54
N ILE A 190 14.72 -4.20 20.41
CA ILE A 190 13.56 -5.10 20.29
C ILE A 190 13.99 -6.57 20.46
N ALA A 191 15.12 -6.97 19.87
CA ALA A 191 15.61 -8.34 19.96
C ALA A 191 15.96 -8.76 21.41
N ASN A 192 16.41 -7.82 22.25
CA ASN A 192 16.67 -8.07 23.67
C ASN A 192 15.37 -8.28 24.48
N VAL A 193 14.28 -7.62 24.09
CA VAL A 193 12.98 -7.73 24.76
C VAL A 193 12.22 -9.00 24.35
N VAL A 194 12.26 -9.36 23.06
CA VAL A 194 11.46 -10.45 22.50
C VAL A 194 12.12 -11.80 22.73
N LYS A 195 11.70 -12.48 23.81
CA LYS A 195 12.26 -13.77 24.23
C LYS A 195 11.81 -14.98 23.38
N ARG A 196 10.66 -14.90 22.71
CA ARG A 196 10.10 -15.99 21.90
C ARG A 196 10.07 -15.61 20.43
N ARG A 197 10.90 -16.28 19.62
CA ARG A 197 11.05 -16.01 18.19
C ARG A 197 10.07 -16.85 17.38
N GLU A 198 9.47 -16.24 16.36
CA GLU A 198 8.76 -16.99 15.32
C GLU A 198 9.81 -17.56 14.35
N PRO A 199 9.77 -18.88 14.04
CA PRO A 199 10.72 -19.47 13.11
C PRO A 199 10.73 -18.73 11.77
N GLY A 200 11.93 -18.33 11.31
CA GLY A 200 12.10 -17.64 10.03
C GLY A 200 11.69 -16.17 10.00
N LYS A 201 11.37 -15.54 11.15
CA LYS A 201 11.04 -14.11 11.24
C LYS A 201 11.91 -13.42 12.29
N HIS A 202 12.53 -12.31 11.91
CA HIS A 202 13.31 -11.51 12.86
C HIS A 202 12.37 -10.89 13.92
N PRO A 203 12.77 -10.82 15.21
CA PRO A 203 11.93 -10.26 16.27
C PRO A 203 11.45 -8.83 16.01
N ALA A 204 12.29 -8.02 15.35
CA ALA A 204 11.95 -6.63 15.05
C ALA A 204 10.93 -6.44 13.92
N THR A 205 10.64 -7.47 13.10
CA THR A 205 9.83 -7.30 11.88
C THR A 205 8.43 -6.73 12.15
N ARG A 206 7.74 -7.21 13.19
CA ARG A 206 6.38 -6.72 13.54
C ARG A 206 6.40 -5.27 14.02
N SER A 207 7.42 -4.90 14.79
CA SER A 207 7.58 -3.56 15.32
C SER A 207 7.96 -2.56 14.22
N PHE A 208 8.87 -2.93 13.33
CA PHE A 208 9.22 -2.12 12.16
C PHE A 208 8.01 -1.89 11.25
N GLN A 209 7.24 -2.95 10.97
CA GLN A 209 5.97 -2.82 10.22
C GLN A 209 5.00 -1.86 10.92
N ALA A 210 4.83 -1.96 12.23
CA ALA A 210 3.91 -1.11 12.99
C ALA A 210 4.31 0.37 12.92
N ILE A 211 5.60 0.65 13.12
CA ILE A 211 6.15 2.01 13.08
C ILE A 211 6.02 2.57 11.67
N ARG A 212 6.39 1.80 10.64
CA ARG A 212 6.23 2.19 9.23
C ARG A 212 4.79 2.57 8.90
N ILE A 213 3.83 1.73 9.28
CA ILE A 213 2.39 1.98 9.08
C ILE A 213 1.98 3.29 9.75
N LYS A 214 2.44 3.54 10.98
CA LYS A 214 2.13 4.76 11.72
C LYS A 214 2.74 6.01 11.08
N ILE A 215 4.02 5.96 10.69
CA ILE A 215 4.74 7.09 10.10
C ILE A 215 4.12 7.49 8.76
N ASN A 216 3.71 6.52 7.95
CA ASN A 216 3.21 6.77 6.60
C ASN A 216 1.69 6.86 6.48
N LYS A 217 0.96 6.69 7.59
CA LYS A 217 -0.51 6.64 7.66
C LYS A 217 -1.10 5.60 6.69
N GLU A 218 -0.42 4.47 6.50
CA GLU A 218 -0.71 3.51 5.41
C GLU A 218 -2.17 3.01 5.41
N LEU A 219 -2.70 2.68 6.60
CA LEU A 219 -4.06 2.15 6.72
C LEU A 219 -5.13 3.24 6.60
N ASP A 220 -4.86 4.44 7.12
CA ASP A 220 -5.79 5.57 7.04
C ASP A 220 -5.92 6.03 5.58
N ASP A 221 -4.79 6.15 4.89
CA ASP A 221 -4.75 6.49 3.47
C ASP A 221 -5.46 5.42 2.63
N LEU A 222 -5.30 4.13 2.95
CA LEU A 222 -6.01 3.04 2.29
C LEU A 222 -7.53 3.15 2.48
N GLU A 223 -8.00 3.39 3.71
CA GLU A 223 -9.44 3.53 3.96
C GLU A 223 -10.03 4.74 3.22
N GLN A 224 -9.30 5.86 3.19
CA GLN A 224 -9.70 7.06 2.44
C GLN A 224 -9.76 6.78 0.93
N ALA A 225 -8.72 6.17 0.36
CA ALA A 225 -8.67 5.86 -1.06
C ALA A 225 -9.74 4.86 -1.49
N LEU A 226 -10.00 3.82 -0.69
CA LEU A 226 -11.10 2.90 -0.94
C LEU A 226 -12.44 3.64 -0.96
N ALA A 227 -12.68 4.55 -0.02
CA ALA A 227 -13.91 5.35 -0.01
C ALA A 227 -14.04 6.23 -1.27
N SER A 228 -12.99 6.98 -1.61
CA SER A 228 -12.93 7.83 -2.82
C SER A 228 -13.06 7.04 -4.12
N SER A 229 -12.61 5.78 -4.17
CA SER A 229 -12.76 4.95 -5.37
C SER A 229 -14.22 4.80 -5.81
N LEU A 230 -15.18 4.91 -4.89
CA LEU A 230 -16.61 4.78 -5.18
C LEU A 230 -17.16 5.96 -5.99
N SER A 231 -16.71 7.19 -5.74
CA SER A 231 -17.16 8.38 -6.48
C SER A 231 -16.43 8.48 -7.83
N MET A 232 -15.18 8.02 -7.88
CA MET A 232 -14.34 8.15 -9.07
C MET A 232 -14.65 7.12 -10.15
N LEU A 233 -14.90 5.85 -9.77
CA LEU A 233 -15.14 4.79 -10.74
C LEU A 233 -16.47 4.98 -11.46
N LYS A 234 -16.42 4.89 -12.79
CA LYS A 234 -17.63 4.80 -13.62
C LYS A 234 -18.30 3.44 -13.49
N GLN A 235 -19.56 3.35 -13.91
CA GLN A 235 -20.26 2.06 -13.96
C GLN A 235 -19.50 1.06 -14.83
N GLY A 236 -19.27 -0.15 -14.31
CA GLY A 236 -18.45 -1.19 -14.93
C GLY A 236 -16.93 -1.04 -14.70
N GLY A 237 -16.48 0.06 -14.08
CA GLY A 237 -15.07 0.29 -13.76
C GLY A 237 -14.53 -0.67 -12.70
N ARG A 238 -13.21 -0.90 -12.69
CA ARG A 238 -12.54 -1.90 -11.84
C ARG A 238 -11.73 -1.26 -10.72
N LEU A 239 -11.86 -1.80 -9.51
CA LEU A 239 -10.91 -1.57 -8.43
C LEU A 239 -10.06 -2.83 -8.25
N ALA A 240 -8.75 -2.74 -8.45
CA ALA A 240 -7.79 -3.81 -8.21
C ALA A 240 -6.85 -3.40 -7.07
N VAL A 241 -6.79 -4.19 -6.01
CA VAL A 241 -5.92 -3.89 -4.85
C VAL A 241 -5.08 -5.10 -4.50
N ILE A 242 -3.76 -4.91 -4.44
CA ILE A 242 -2.77 -5.90 -4.02
C ILE A 242 -2.32 -5.54 -2.61
N SER A 243 -2.51 -6.45 -1.66
CA SER A 243 -2.11 -6.28 -0.26
C SER A 243 -0.98 -7.25 0.10
N PHE A 244 -0.05 -6.84 0.95
CA PHE A 244 1.12 -7.65 1.34
C PHE A 244 1.08 -8.12 2.78
N HIS A 245 0.12 -7.63 3.56
CA HIS A 245 -0.10 -8.13 4.91
C HIS A 245 -1.58 -8.20 5.31
N SER A 246 -1.83 -8.89 6.43
CA SER A 246 -3.17 -9.21 6.93
C SER A 246 -4.04 -8.00 7.22
N LEU A 247 -3.47 -6.89 7.68
CA LEU A 247 -4.22 -5.67 8.02
C LEU A 247 -4.83 -5.00 6.77
N GLU A 248 -4.03 -4.75 5.74
CA GLU A 248 -4.48 -4.25 4.43
C GLU A 248 -5.54 -5.16 3.82
N ASP A 249 -5.26 -6.46 3.67
CA ASP A 249 -6.20 -7.41 3.04
C ASP A 249 -7.54 -7.44 3.80
N ARG A 250 -7.50 -7.33 5.13
CA ARG A 250 -8.71 -7.29 5.97
C ARG A 250 -9.54 -6.03 5.69
N ILE A 251 -8.91 -4.87 5.54
CA ILE A 251 -9.57 -3.60 5.21
C ILE A 251 -10.21 -3.70 3.82
N VAL A 252 -9.44 -4.09 2.80
CA VAL A 252 -9.92 -4.21 1.41
C VAL A 252 -11.07 -5.22 1.32
N LYS A 253 -10.91 -6.40 1.93
CA LYS A 253 -11.95 -7.44 1.96
C LYS A 253 -13.23 -6.95 2.63
N ARG A 254 -13.10 -6.26 3.77
CA ARG A 254 -14.25 -5.74 4.51
C ARG A 254 -14.99 -4.69 3.68
N PHE A 255 -14.25 -3.74 3.13
CA PHE A 255 -14.76 -2.68 2.28
C PHE A 255 -15.52 -3.24 1.07
N ILE A 256 -14.88 -4.08 0.25
CA ILE A 256 -15.52 -4.67 -0.94
C ILE A 256 -16.79 -5.45 -0.53
N ARG A 257 -16.74 -6.23 0.55
CA ARG A 257 -17.89 -7.01 1.03
C ARG A 257 -19.04 -6.12 1.48
N GLU A 258 -18.77 -5.04 2.19
CA GLU A 258 -19.78 -4.10 2.67
C GLU A 258 -20.47 -3.39 1.50
N GLN A 259 -19.68 -2.89 0.55
CA GLN A 259 -20.20 -2.23 -0.65
C GLN A 259 -20.90 -3.19 -1.63
N SER A 260 -20.65 -4.50 -1.53
CA SER A 260 -21.29 -5.52 -2.39
C SER A 260 -22.58 -6.12 -1.83
N ARG A 261 -22.89 -5.93 -0.54
CA ARG A 261 -24.06 -6.54 0.10
C ARG A 261 -25.33 -5.71 -0.01
N GLY A 262 -25.19 -4.38 -0.10
CA GLY A 262 -26.32 -3.49 0.17
C GLY A 262 -26.84 -3.64 1.60
N GLU A 263 -28.03 -3.09 1.85
CA GLU A 263 -28.71 -3.19 3.14
C GLU A 263 -29.27 -4.59 3.38
N ILE A 264 -28.96 -5.16 4.55
CA ILE A 264 -29.43 -6.49 4.92
C ILE A 264 -30.74 -6.34 5.69
N VAL A 265 -31.86 -6.48 4.98
CA VAL A 265 -33.20 -6.50 5.57
C VAL A 265 -33.57 -7.96 5.91
N PRO A 266 -34.03 -8.25 7.14
CA PRO A 266 -34.53 -9.59 7.48
C PRO A 266 -35.63 -10.03 6.51
N ARG A 267 -35.63 -11.31 6.07
CA ARG A 267 -36.53 -11.85 5.03
C ARG A 267 -38.03 -11.63 5.28
N HIS A 268 -38.43 -11.37 6.52
CA HIS A 268 -39.82 -11.17 6.95
C HIS A 268 -40.24 -9.70 7.00
N LEU A 269 -39.34 -8.76 6.67
CA LEU A 269 -39.64 -7.33 6.60
C LEU A 269 -39.58 -6.83 5.15
N PRO A 270 -40.49 -5.92 4.74
CA PRO A 270 -40.40 -5.29 3.44
C PRO A 270 -39.10 -4.48 3.33
N MET A 271 -38.46 -4.53 2.16
CA MET A 271 -37.26 -3.74 1.90
C MET A 271 -37.61 -2.25 1.94
N PRO A 272 -36.92 -1.42 2.73
CA PRO A 272 -37.11 0.02 2.70
C PRO A 272 -36.86 0.58 1.29
N LEU A 273 -37.61 1.60 0.88
CA LEU A 273 -37.43 2.24 -0.43
C LEU A 273 -36.07 2.94 -0.56
N ASP A 274 -35.51 3.35 0.57
CA ASP A 274 -34.19 3.96 0.78
C ASP A 274 -33.09 2.94 1.10
N ALA A 275 -33.38 1.64 0.96
CA ALA A 275 -32.41 0.60 1.26
C ALA A 275 -31.12 0.78 0.45
N LYS A 276 -29.97 0.76 1.12
CA LYS A 276 -28.67 0.89 0.45
C LYS A 276 -28.52 -0.22 -0.60
N LYS A 277 -28.41 0.17 -1.87
CA LYS A 277 -28.12 -0.77 -2.95
C LYS A 277 -26.64 -1.13 -2.96
N PRO A 278 -26.27 -2.34 -3.43
CA PRO A 278 -24.87 -2.67 -3.65
C PRO A 278 -24.29 -1.71 -4.68
N VAL A 279 -23.12 -1.16 -4.37
CA VAL A 279 -22.40 -0.20 -5.23
C VAL A 279 -21.22 -0.89 -5.92
N LEU A 280 -20.71 -1.98 -5.33
CA LEU A 280 -19.67 -2.80 -5.91
C LEU A 280 -20.15 -4.23 -6.13
N LYS A 281 -19.44 -4.96 -6.97
CA LYS A 281 -19.57 -6.41 -7.14
C LYS A 281 -18.19 -7.06 -7.05
N VAL A 282 -18.07 -8.11 -6.25
CA VAL A 282 -16.83 -8.89 -6.15
C VAL A 282 -16.55 -9.62 -7.45
N VAL A 283 -15.30 -9.58 -7.91
CA VAL A 283 -14.86 -10.19 -9.16
C VAL A 283 -13.94 -11.36 -8.84
N GLY A 284 -14.43 -12.56 -9.11
CA GLY A 284 -13.68 -13.78 -8.83
C GLY A 284 -13.39 -14.00 -7.34
N LYS A 285 -12.35 -14.79 -7.06
CA LYS A 285 -11.82 -15.03 -5.71
C LYS A 285 -10.55 -14.21 -5.52
N ALA A 286 -10.11 -14.07 -4.27
CA ALA A 286 -8.81 -13.48 -3.98
C ALA A 286 -7.70 -14.29 -4.67
N ILE A 287 -6.83 -13.60 -5.41
CA ILE A 287 -5.74 -14.19 -6.18
C ILE A 287 -4.46 -14.08 -5.34
N LYS A 288 -3.62 -15.11 -5.37
CA LYS A 288 -2.34 -15.17 -4.64
C LYS A 288 -1.22 -15.47 -5.62
N ALA A 289 -0.02 -14.99 -5.30
CA ALA A 289 1.17 -15.26 -6.11
C ALA A 289 1.39 -16.78 -6.27
N SER A 290 1.76 -17.19 -7.49
CA SER A 290 2.04 -18.60 -7.80
C SER A 290 3.34 -19.06 -7.14
N ALA A 291 3.53 -20.38 -6.98
CA ALA A 291 4.79 -20.91 -6.43
C ALA A 291 6.02 -20.49 -7.26
N ASN A 292 5.87 -20.38 -8.59
CA ASN A 292 6.93 -19.92 -9.49
C ASN A 292 7.26 -18.44 -9.26
N GLU A 293 6.24 -17.60 -9.11
CA GLU A 293 6.45 -16.17 -8.81
C GLU A 293 7.10 -15.97 -7.43
N VAL A 294 6.71 -16.74 -6.42
CA VAL A 294 7.33 -16.69 -5.09
C VAL A 294 8.78 -17.15 -5.12
N ALA A 295 9.12 -18.12 -5.95
CA ALA A 295 10.50 -18.58 -6.13
C ALA A 295 11.38 -17.50 -6.80
N GLY A 296 10.84 -16.77 -7.78
CA GLY A 296 11.54 -15.65 -8.43
C GLY A 296 11.55 -14.35 -7.63
N ASN A 297 10.55 -14.15 -6.77
CA ASN A 297 10.40 -12.95 -5.95
C ASN A 297 9.77 -13.32 -4.59
N VAL A 298 10.62 -13.51 -3.57
CA VAL A 298 10.16 -13.86 -2.21
C VAL A 298 9.18 -12.84 -1.62
N ARG A 299 9.19 -11.59 -2.10
CA ARG A 299 8.30 -10.52 -1.61
C ARG A 299 6.84 -10.75 -2.04
N SER A 300 6.58 -11.53 -3.09
CA SER A 300 5.23 -11.88 -3.55
C SER A 300 4.52 -12.90 -2.65
N ARG A 301 5.24 -13.59 -1.74
CA ARG A 301 4.71 -14.67 -0.91
C ARG A 301 3.42 -14.33 -0.15
N SER A 302 3.31 -13.09 0.32
CA SER A 302 2.15 -12.63 1.11
C SER A 302 1.15 -11.82 0.29
N ALA A 303 1.38 -11.67 -1.02
CA ALA A 303 0.55 -10.83 -1.87
C ALA A 303 -0.83 -11.45 -2.10
N VAL A 304 -1.85 -10.61 -1.98
CA VAL A 304 -3.24 -10.96 -2.24
C VAL A 304 -3.87 -9.88 -3.09
N LEU A 305 -4.27 -10.24 -4.31
CA LEU A 305 -5.04 -9.36 -5.21
C LEU A 305 -6.54 -9.58 -5.00
N ARG A 306 -7.27 -8.47 -4.84
CA ARG A 306 -8.74 -8.43 -4.83
C ARG A 306 -9.23 -7.47 -5.89
N ILE A 307 -10.26 -7.90 -6.62
CA ILE A 307 -10.86 -7.11 -7.68
C ILE A 307 -12.36 -6.91 -7.39
N ALA A 308 -12.83 -5.69 -7.59
CA ALA A 308 -14.24 -5.31 -7.54
C ALA A 308 -14.64 -4.54 -8.82
N GLU A 309 -15.91 -4.62 -9.18
CA GLU A 309 -16.54 -3.86 -10.27
C GLU A 309 -17.51 -2.84 -9.68
N LYS A 310 -17.53 -1.62 -10.21
CA LYS A 310 -18.57 -0.64 -9.91
C LYS A 310 -19.88 -1.03 -10.61
N LEU A 311 -20.97 -1.08 -9.86
CA LEU A 311 -22.32 -1.39 -10.36
C LEU A 311 -23.06 -0.18 -10.91
#